data_AF-A0A963ENZ0-F1
#
_entry.id   AF-A0A963ENZ0-F1
#
_cell.length_a   1.000
_cell.length_b   1.000
_cell.length_c   1.000
_cell.angle_alpha   90.00
_cell.angle_beta   90.00
_cell.angle_gamma   90.00
#
_symmetry.space_group_name_H-M   'P 1'
#
loop_
_entity.id
_entity.type
_entity.pdbx_description
1 polymer ?
#
loop_
_entity_poly.entity_id
_entity_poly.type
_entity_poly.pdbx_seq_one_letter_code
_entity_poly.pdbx_strand_id
1 'polypeptide(L)'
;SLSEHPYVREHRELVHKIGVTGSTVESRIAGAAQDPTYLLADVEIVATYKLAGINRRKLEALFHRIFAPARLDLTLQDRFGKPVQPREWFLVPLAVIDEAVQCVREGSITARRYDPKSARLLPLQEG
;
A
#
# COMPACT_ATOMS: atom_id res chain seq x y z
N SER A 1 8.42 -5.34 -1.30
CA SER A 1 9.25 -5.73 -0.13
C SER A 1 10.31 -6.71 -0.59
N LEU A 2 11.49 -6.69 0.03
CA LEU A 2 12.54 -7.69 -0.19
C LEU A 2 12.43 -8.89 0.78
N SER A 3 11.30 -9.04 1.47
CA SER A 3 11.04 -10.21 2.32
C SER A 3 11.11 -11.51 1.50
N GLU A 4 11.70 -12.53 2.12
CA GLU A 4 11.81 -13.89 1.56
C GLU A 4 10.63 -14.78 1.94
N HIS A 5 9.59 -14.22 2.57
CA HIS A 5 8.33 -14.93 2.76
C HIS A 5 7.82 -15.42 1.39
N PRO A 6 7.51 -16.73 1.20
CA PRO A 6 7.24 -17.32 -0.12
C PRO A 6 6.20 -16.54 -0.93
N TYR A 7 5.10 -16.15 -0.28
CA TYR A 7 4.04 -15.37 -0.92
C TYR A 7 4.52 -13.99 -1.41
N VAL A 8 5.36 -13.31 -0.63
CA VAL A 8 5.87 -11.97 -0.99
C VAL A 8 6.88 -12.07 -2.12
N ARG A 9 7.73 -13.11 -2.11
CA ARG A 9 8.70 -13.37 -3.17
C ARG A 9 8.03 -13.69 -4.50
N GLU A 10 7.01 -14.54 -4.48
CA GLU A 10 6.24 -14.94 -5.67
C GLU A 10 5.49 -13.76 -6.30
N HIS A 11 4.96 -12.85 -5.46
CA HIS A 11 4.12 -11.73 -5.91
C HIS A 11 4.81 -10.36 -5.79
N ARG A 12 6.15 -10.32 -5.81
CA ARG A 12 6.94 -9.13 -5.45
C ARG A 12 6.58 -7.88 -6.25
N GLU A 13 6.23 -8.05 -7.53
CA GLU A 13 5.83 -6.96 -8.45
C GLU A 13 4.41 -6.41 -8.18
N LEU A 14 3.61 -7.11 -7.38
CA LEU A 14 2.23 -6.72 -7.05
C LEU A 14 2.06 -6.32 -5.58
N VAL A 15 2.99 -6.71 -4.71
CA VAL A 15 2.94 -6.45 -3.26
C VAL A 15 3.54 -5.08 -2.95
N HIS A 16 2.67 -4.10 -2.78
CA HIS A 16 3.04 -2.72 -2.50
C HIS A 16 2.58 -2.27 -1.12
N LYS A 17 3.47 -1.58 -0.40
CA LYS A 17 3.10 -0.82 0.79
C LYS A 17 2.66 0.58 0.37
N ILE A 18 1.49 1.00 0.83
CA ILE A 18 0.97 2.34 0.58
C ILE A 18 0.87 3.09 1.91
N GLY A 19 1.57 4.22 2.00
CA GLY A 19 1.55 5.09 3.19
C GLY A 19 1.88 6.53 2.83
N VAL A 20 1.67 7.43 3.78
CA VAL A 20 1.97 8.86 3.62
C VAL A 20 3.01 9.31 4.66
N THR A 21 3.85 10.29 4.30
CA THR A 21 4.81 10.86 5.24
C THR A 21 4.90 12.38 5.09
N GLY A 22 5.32 13.06 6.17
CA GLY A 22 5.71 14.47 6.14
C GLY A 22 7.22 14.69 6.01
N SER A 23 8.01 13.66 6.25
CA SER A 23 9.46 13.66 6.06
C SER A 23 9.81 13.02 4.71
N THR A 24 11.10 12.83 4.45
CA THR A 24 11.55 12.09 3.26
C THR A 24 11.18 10.61 3.35
N VAL A 25 10.96 9.96 2.21
CA VAL A 25 10.59 8.53 2.19
C VAL A 25 11.74 7.67 2.72
N GLU A 26 12.97 8.06 2.39
CA GLU A 26 14.22 7.44 2.82
C GLU A 26 14.32 7.41 4.35
N SER A 27 13.98 8.52 5.03
CA SER A 27 13.97 8.57 6.49
C SER A 27 12.95 7.62 7.11
N ARG A 28 11.83 7.37 6.42
CA ARG A 28 10.72 6.56 6.92
C ARG A 28 10.99 5.06 6.77
N ILE A 29 11.80 4.67 5.79
CA ILE A 29 12.20 3.28 5.54
C ILE A 29 13.56 2.93 6.14
N ALA A 30 14.23 3.89 6.80
CA ALA A 30 15.46 3.63 7.52
C ALA A 30 15.22 2.55 8.60
N GLY A 31 15.93 1.43 8.51
CA GLY A 31 15.76 0.29 9.41
C GLY A 31 14.55 -0.61 9.11
N ALA A 32 14.01 -0.56 7.89
CA ALA A 32 12.87 -1.39 7.46
C ALA A 32 13.05 -2.88 7.78
N ALA A 33 14.25 -3.44 7.60
CA ALA A 33 14.56 -4.83 7.95
C ALA A 33 14.27 -5.23 9.41
N GLN A 34 14.21 -4.26 10.33
CA GLN A 34 13.98 -4.51 11.76
C GLN A 34 12.58 -4.10 12.23
N ASP A 35 11.79 -3.46 11.38
CA ASP A 35 10.45 -2.98 11.71
C ASP A 35 9.40 -3.93 11.12
N PRO A 36 8.54 -4.54 11.96
CA PRO A 36 7.43 -5.40 11.54
C PRO A 36 6.57 -4.80 10.43
N THR A 37 6.39 -3.48 10.42
CA THR A 37 5.58 -2.74 9.43
C THR A 37 6.08 -2.97 8.00
N TYR A 38 7.36 -3.27 7.82
CA TYR A 38 8.00 -3.51 6.52
C TYR A 38 8.24 -5.01 6.23
N LEU A 39 7.49 -5.88 6.90
CA LEU A 39 7.60 -7.33 6.74
C LEU A 39 8.96 -7.89 7.16
N LEU A 40 9.62 -7.21 8.11
CA LEU A 40 10.94 -7.56 8.65
C LEU A 40 11.99 -7.74 7.54
N ALA A 41 11.92 -6.89 6.52
CA ALA A 41 12.82 -6.89 5.38
C ALA A 41 13.04 -5.48 4.85
N ASP A 42 14.13 -5.30 4.12
CA ASP A 42 14.36 -4.08 3.37
C ASP A 42 13.28 -3.86 2.31
N VAL A 43 13.11 -2.60 1.90
CA VAL A 43 12.10 -2.19 0.94
C VAL A 43 12.69 -1.28 -0.12
N GLU A 44 12.11 -1.37 -1.31
CA GLU A 44 12.45 -0.52 -2.44
C GLU A 44 11.37 0.56 -2.62
N ILE A 45 11.80 1.79 -2.92
CA ILE A 45 10.91 2.88 -3.29
C ILE A 45 10.60 2.74 -4.77
N VAL A 46 9.43 2.18 -5.09
CA VAL A 46 9.00 2.01 -6.50
C VAL A 46 8.25 3.23 -7.06
N ALA A 47 7.69 4.08 -6.19
CA ALA A 47 7.02 5.31 -6.57
C ALA A 47 6.95 6.31 -5.41
N THR A 48 6.92 7.61 -5.72
CA THR A 48 6.68 8.69 -4.76
C THR A 48 5.82 9.77 -5.40
N TYR A 49 4.74 10.15 -4.71
CA TYR A 49 3.78 11.15 -5.21
C TYR A 49 3.76 12.37 -4.29
N LYS A 50 4.07 13.54 -4.85
CA LYS A 50 3.90 14.82 -4.14
C LYS A 50 2.47 15.31 -4.31
N LEU A 51 1.79 15.56 -3.20
CA LEU A 51 0.42 16.07 -3.14
C LEU A 51 0.38 17.24 -2.15
N ALA A 52 -0.02 18.42 -2.61
CA ALA A 52 -0.07 19.65 -1.82
C ALA A 52 -1.52 19.98 -1.43
N GLY A 53 -1.70 20.64 -0.28
CA GLY A 53 -3.02 21.10 0.17
C GLY A 53 -3.98 20.00 0.64
N ILE A 54 -3.49 18.76 0.81
CA ILE A 54 -4.32 17.59 1.19
C ILE A 54 -4.04 17.16 2.63
N ASN A 55 -5.10 16.76 3.34
CA ASN A 55 -4.96 16.16 4.67
C ASN A 55 -4.38 14.74 4.56
N ARG A 56 -3.12 14.59 4.98
CA ARG A 56 -2.36 13.32 4.93
C ARG A 56 -3.11 12.14 5.54
N ARG A 57 -3.70 12.30 6.74
CA ARG A 57 -4.43 11.20 7.42
C ARG A 57 -5.66 10.77 6.63
N LYS A 58 -6.41 11.73 6.07
CA LYS A 58 -7.58 11.42 5.24
C LYS A 58 -7.18 10.71 3.94
N LEU A 59 -6.06 11.12 3.33
CA LEU A 59 -5.54 10.51 2.11
C LEU A 59 -5.11 9.06 2.34
N GLU A 60 -4.38 8.81 3.42
CA GLU A 60 -3.98 7.45 3.80
C GLU A 60 -5.19 6.55 4.05
N ALA A 61 -6.15 7.02 4.85
CA ALA A 61 -7.40 6.30 5.10
C ALA A 61 -8.18 6.02 3.81
N LEU A 62 -8.16 6.94 2.85
CA LEU A 62 -8.80 6.78 1.55
C LEU A 62 -8.16 5.64 0.74
N PHE A 63 -6.84 5.64 0.58
CA PHE A 63 -6.14 4.56 -0.12
C PHE A 63 -6.33 3.21 0.56
N HIS A 64 -6.24 3.17 1.89
CA HIS A 64 -6.47 1.95 2.66
C HIS A 64 -7.88 1.41 2.50
N ARG A 65 -8.88 2.28 2.33
CA ARG A 65 -10.27 1.90 2.06
C ARG A 65 -10.45 1.37 0.65
N ILE A 66 -9.88 2.05 -0.34
CA ILE A 66 -10.03 1.69 -1.76
C ILE A 66 -9.39 0.35 -2.05
N PHE A 67 -8.18 0.11 -1.52
CA PHE A 67 -7.44 -1.12 -1.72
C PHE A 67 -7.71 -2.16 -0.62
N ALA A 68 -8.62 -1.91 0.32
CA ALA A 68 -8.99 -2.87 1.35
C ALA A 68 -9.33 -4.29 0.81
N PRO A 69 -10.02 -4.45 -0.34
CA PRO A 69 -10.30 -5.77 -0.92
C PRO A 69 -9.05 -6.57 -1.33
N ALA A 70 -7.90 -5.91 -1.45
CA ALA A 70 -6.63 -6.51 -1.86
C ALA A 70 -5.56 -6.37 -0.78
N ARG A 71 -5.95 -6.09 0.47
CA ARG A 71 -5.00 -6.06 1.58
C ARG A 71 -4.34 -7.42 1.73
N LEU A 72 -3.02 -7.40 1.87
CA LEU A 72 -2.25 -8.59 2.13
C LEU A 72 -2.60 -9.14 3.52
N ASP A 73 -3.12 -10.36 3.57
CA ASP A 73 -3.39 -11.09 4.81
C ASP A 73 -2.19 -11.98 5.15
N LEU A 74 -1.16 -11.36 5.75
CA LEU A 74 0.09 -12.03 6.08
C LEU A 74 0.48 -11.77 7.53
N THR A 75 0.60 -12.84 8.31
CA THR A 75 1.11 -12.81 9.69
C THR A 75 2.55 -13.31 9.72
N LEU A 76 3.43 -12.53 10.33
CA LEU A 76 4.84 -12.86 10.56
C LEU A 76 5.10 -13.03 12.06
N GLN A 77 6.20 -13.67 12.43
CA GLN A 77 6.70 -13.64 13.81
C GLN A 77 7.80 -12.58 13.93
N ASP A 78 7.70 -11.73 14.94
CA ASP A 78 8.79 -10.82 15.27
C ASP A 78 9.96 -11.56 15.94
N ARG A 79 11.05 -10.81 16.24
CA ARG A 79 12.25 -11.36 16.90
C ARG A 79 12.02 -11.91 18.32
N PHE A 80 10.83 -11.70 18.90
CA PHE A 80 10.42 -12.22 20.20
C PHE A 80 9.36 -13.33 20.07
N GLY A 81 9.08 -13.80 18.85
CA GLY A 81 8.06 -14.81 18.56
C GLY A 81 6.62 -14.29 18.63
N LYS A 82 6.40 -12.97 18.70
CA LYS A 82 5.05 -12.40 18.71
C LYS A 82 4.51 -12.27 17.28
N PRO A 83 3.25 -12.65 17.03
CA PRO A 83 2.64 -12.48 15.72
C PRO A 83 2.44 -10.99 15.42
N VAL A 84 2.81 -10.59 14.21
CA VAL A 84 2.68 -9.23 13.70
C VAL A 84 2.03 -9.27 12.32
N GLN A 85 1.06 -8.39 12.08
CA GLN A 85 0.30 -8.33 10.83
C GLN A 85 0.20 -6.88 10.33
N PRO A 86 1.10 -6.46 9.42
CA PRO A 86 1.05 -5.13 8.82
C PRO A 86 -0.19 -4.95 7.95
N ARG A 87 -0.91 -3.83 8.10
CA ARG A 87 -2.19 -3.57 7.40
C ARG A 87 -2.06 -2.70 6.15
N GLU A 88 -0.85 -2.25 5.86
CA GLU A 88 -0.56 -1.22 4.86
C GLU A 88 0.02 -1.80 3.56
N TRP A 89 0.00 -3.13 3.42
CA TRP A 89 0.45 -3.86 2.24
C TRP A 89 -0.75 -4.37 1.44
N PHE A 90 -0.67 -4.25 0.12
CA PHE A 90 -1.75 -4.56 -0.79
C PHE A 90 -1.22 -5.28 -2.04
N LEU A 91 -2.02 -6.19 -2.59
CA LEU A 91 -1.77 -6.89 -3.86
C LEU A 91 -2.42 -6.11 -5.01
N VAL A 92 -1.73 -5.07 -5.48
CA VAL A 92 -2.27 -4.09 -6.45
C VAL A 92 -1.17 -3.74 -7.45
N PRO A 93 -1.42 -3.79 -8.77
CA PRO A 93 -0.44 -3.34 -9.76
C PRO A 93 -0.10 -1.86 -9.60
N LEU A 94 1.16 -1.48 -9.82
CA LEU A 94 1.61 -0.09 -9.67
C LEU A 94 0.81 0.88 -10.55
N ALA A 95 0.48 0.48 -11.78
CA ALA A 95 -0.34 1.29 -12.70
C ALA A 95 -1.72 1.65 -12.14
N VAL A 96 -2.31 0.79 -11.30
CA VAL A 96 -3.61 1.06 -10.66
C VAL A 96 -3.45 2.01 -9.47
N ILE A 97 -2.31 1.96 -8.78
CA ILE A 97 -1.94 2.94 -7.74
C ILE A 97 -1.75 4.31 -8.39
N ASP A 98 -1.07 4.37 -9.55
CA ASP A 98 -0.92 5.60 -10.33
C ASP A 98 -2.28 6.19 -10.73
N GLU A 99 -3.19 5.36 -11.26
CA GLU A 99 -4.56 5.78 -11.61
C GLU A 99 -5.30 6.31 -10.38
N ALA A 100 -5.22 5.62 -9.23
CA ALA A 100 -5.86 6.06 -7.99
C ALA A 100 -5.33 7.44 -7.54
N VAL A 101 -4.02 7.68 -7.66
CA VAL A 101 -3.41 8.97 -7.34
C VAL A 101 -3.93 10.07 -8.28
N GLN A 102 -4.10 9.79 -9.57
CA GLN A 102 -4.69 10.76 -10.50
C GLN A 102 -6.15 11.07 -10.14
N CYS A 103 -6.96 10.05 -9.87
CA CYS A 103 -8.33 10.26 -9.43
C CYS A 103 -8.41 11.06 -8.12
N VAL A 104 -7.44 10.95 -7.21
CA VAL A 104 -7.35 11.81 -6.01
C VAL A 104 -7.11 13.26 -6.40
N ARG A 105 -6.20 13.52 -7.33
CA ARG A 105 -5.87 14.87 -7.81
C ARG A 105 -7.06 15.53 -8.51
N GLU A 106 -7.82 14.75 -9.26
CA GLU A 106 -9.02 15.19 -9.98
C GLU A 106 -10.28 15.25 -9.09
N GLY A 107 -10.23 14.67 -7.89
CA GLY A 107 -11.38 14.58 -6.98
C GLY A 107 -12.41 13.50 -7.36
N SER A 108 -12.12 12.64 -8.33
CA SER A 108 -13.01 11.59 -8.84
C SER A 108 -12.91 10.25 -8.10
N ILE A 109 -11.90 10.09 -7.25
CA ILE A 109 -11.59 8.85 -6.52
C ILE A 109 -12.72 8.32 -5.64
N THR A 110 -13.59 9.19 -5.13
CA THR A 110 -14.74 8.80 -4.29
C THR A 110 -15.82 8.06 -5.07
N ALA A 111 -15.83 8.17 -6.40
CA ALA A 111 -16.73 7.46 -7.29
C ALA A 111 -16.11 6.16 -7.84
N ARG A 112 -14.98 5.71 -7.30
CA ARG A 112 -14.24 4.53 -7.76
C ARG A 112 -14.16 3.45 -6.67
N ARG A 113 -14.06 2.19 -7.11
CA ARG A 113 -13.72 1.03 -6.28
C ARG A 113 -12.64 0.21 -6.94
N TYR A 114 -11.75 -0.39 -6.17
CA TYR A 114 -10.84 -1.40 -6.69
C TYR A 114 -11.55 -2.75 -6.79
N ASP A 115 -11.41 -3.43 -7.93
CA ASP A 115 -11.82 -4.81 -8.12
C ASP A 115 -10.58 -5.72 -8.21
N PRO A 116 -10.31 -6.57 -7.21
CA PRO A 116 -9.13 -7.43 -7.20
C PRO A 116 -9.19 -8.54 -8.26
N LYS A 117 -10.39 -8.90 -8.75
CA LYS A 117 -10.55 -9.95 -9.76
C LYS A 117 -10.05 -9.50 -11.14
N SER A 118 -10.37 -8.27 -11.53
CA SER A 118 -9.91 -7.68 -12.79
C SER A 118 -8.64 -6.84 -12.64
N ALA A 119 -8.19 -6.60 -11.40
CA ALA A 119 -7.09 -5.70 -11.05
C ALA A 119 -7.26 -4.28 -11.64
N ARG A 120 -8.45 -3.69 -11.45
CA ARG A 120 -8.83 -2.38 -12.03
C ARG A 120 -9.58 -1.50 -11.05
N LEU A 121 -9.50 -0.19 -11.26
CA LEU A 121 -10.44 0.77 -10.67
C LEU A 121 -11.71 0.85 -11.53
N LEU A 122 -12.81 0.40 -10.96
CA LEU A 122 -14.12 0.46 -11.59
C LEU A 122 -14.93 1.63 -11.00
N PRO A 123 -15.91 2.16 -11.73
CA PRO A 123 -16.93 3.02 -11.13
C PRO A 123 -17.64 2.30 -9.97
N LEU A 124 -17.98 3.05 -8.93
CA LEU A 124 -18.99 2.59 -7.98
C LEU A 124 -20.29 2.41 -8.77
N GLN A 125 -20.84 1.20 -8.78
CA GLN A 125 -22.16 1.01 -9.36
C GLN A 125 -23.17 1.70 -8.45
N GLU A 126 -23.99 2.59 -9.02
CA GLU A 126 -25.21 3.03 -8.35
C GLU A 126 -26.10 1.80 -8.18
N GLY A 127 -26.44 1.51 -6.93
CA GLY A 127 -27.41 0.46 -6.59
C GLY A 127 -28.84 0.92 -6.86
#